data_AF-A0A7X2G647-F1
#
_entry.id   AF-A0A7X2G647-F1
#
_cell.length_a   1.000
_cell.length_b   1.000
_cell.length_c   1.000
_cell.angle_alpha   90.00
_cell.angle_beta   90.00
_cell.angle_gamma   90.00
#
_symmetry.space_group_name_H-M   'P 1'
#
loop_
_entity.id
_entity.type
_entity.pdbx_description
1 polymer ?
#
loop_
_entity_poly.entity_id
_entity_poly.type
_entity_poly.pdbx_seq_one_letter_code
_entity_poly.pdbx_strand_id
1 'polypeptide(L)'
;QLENQGYVLVSDGFPAGATFDDDDNTTQTYTVVLKHGQQPVTPTNPGKPGEPINPNDPDGPKYPDGSDQVTKDVTRTIQYVDENGNKVSEPVEQTAHFTGEGVLDKVTGQWITPITWTGDGNLTGEKTPVVEGYHVVRVSRDSTDNINVDGTTVNHETNDYTVTVSYAKNGKIIPVDPSGEPIPNVPTPQYPTDPTDPAKVTPNEPVPNVPGYTPSVPTVTPTDPGKDTPVPYNPIVNDQTAVVNYVDQDNNNAQIATSGNLTGKPGSVINYSTADQIKQLEDQGYVLVSDGFPAGAVFDNDDNTTQTYTVVLKHGTTTFKPDKPGTPGEPINPNYPDGPKVTNEDVDYLKDVKFTVHYVGAGNDNPADNVQNAQWTRSITVDNVTGKIISSTEWVSNKGSYDGVKTPVVNGYHADRAQVDGPSVTMEDQEATVTYVPNGKIIPVDPNGTPIPDAPTPQYPTDPTDPTKVTPDEPVPTIPGY
;
A
#
# COMPACT_ATOMS: atom_id res chain seq x y z
N GLN A 1 22.84 82.71 52.94
CA GLN A 1 23.28 83.37 51.69
C GLN A 1 24.22 82.47 50.89
N LEU A 2 25.34 82.02 51.45
CA LEU A 2 26.30 81.14 50.74
C LEU A 2 25.69 79.81 50.26
N GLU A 3 24.74 79.23 51.01
CA GLU A 3 24.05 78.01 50.57
C GLU A 3 23.18 78.21 49.31
N ASN A 4 22.61 79.41 49.12
CA ASN A 4 21.88 79.74 47.89
C ASN A 4 22.84 79.84 46.68
N GLN A 5 24.10 80.20 46.92
CA GLN A 5 25.17 80.26 45.92
C GLN A 5 25.82 78.89 45.66
N GLY A 6 25.26 77.80 46.22
CA GLY A 6 25.72 76.44 45.96
C GLY A 6 26.73 75.88 46.96
N TYR A 7 27.10 76.60 48.02
CA TYR A 7 27.92 76.04 49.09
C TYR A 7 27.11 75.12 50.01
N VAL A 8 27.78 74.17 50.64
CA VAL A 8 27.20 73.28 51.66
C VAL A 8 28.00 73.46 52.94
N LEU A 9 27.32 73.78 54.04
CA LEU A 9 27.95 73.90 55.36
C LEU A 9 28.61 72.58 55.77
N VAL A 10 29.88 72.62 56.15
CA VAL A 10 30.62 71.47 56.68
C VAL A 10 30.66 71.55 58.20
N SER A 11 31.02 72.72 58.74
CA SER A 11 31.05 72.98 60.18
C SER A 11 30.91 74.47 60.46
N ASP A 12 30.12 74.81 61.48
CA ASP A 12 30.01 76.17 61.98
C ASP A 12 30.78 76.30 63.30
N GLY A 13 31.92 77.01 63.26
CA GLY A 13 32.73 77.28 64.43
C GLY A 13 32.21 78.43 65.29
N PHE A 14 31.12 79.11 64.91
CA PHE A 14 30.55 80.19 65.70
C PHE A 14 29.57 79.64 66.76
N PRO A 15 29.91 79.73 68.06
CA PRO A 15 29.06 79.19 69.10
C PRO A 15 27.81 80.06 69.26
N ALA A 16 26.65 79.42 69.37
CA ALA A 16 25.40 80.13 69.61
C ALA A 16 25.46 80.89 70.95
N GLY A 17 25.26 82.20 70.91
CA GLY A 17 25.33 83.06 72.11
C GLY A 17 26.72 83.56 72.46
N ALA A 18 27.68 83.54 71.51
CA ALA A 18 29.00 84.15 71.71
C ALA A 18 28.91 85.59 72.24
N THR A 19 29.76 85.92 73.20
CA THR A 19 29.89 87.26 73.79
C THR A 19 31.23 87.88 73.41
N PHE A 20 31.29 89.21 73.36
CA PHE A 20 32.56 89.91 73.26
C PHE A 20 33.43 89.61 74.49
N ASP A 21 34.71 89.42 74.27
CA ASP A 21 35.75 89.35 75.29
C ASP A 21 36.13 90.78 75.68
N ASP A 22 36.87 90.90 76.77
CA ASP A 22 37.35 92.16 77.34
C ASP A 22 38.82 92.43 77.02
N ASP A 23 39.39 91.72 76.04
CA ASP A 23 40.77 91.87 75.60
C ASP A 23 40.88 92.76 74.35
N ASP A 24 41.14 94.05 74.58
CA ASP A 24 41.32 95.06 73.55
C ASP A 24 42.44 94.73 72.54
N ASN A 25 43.33 93.77 72.83
CA ASN A 25 44.44 93.37 71.96
C ASN A 25 44.19 92.07 71.18
N THR A 26 43.09 91.36 71.44
CA THR A 26 42.82 90.04 70.85
C THR A 26 41.52 90.07 70.05
N THR A 27 41.59 89.68 68.78
CA THR A 27 40.40 89.53 67.93
C THR A 27 39.87 88.11 68.02
N GLN A 28 38.66 87.92 68.55
CA GLN A 28 37.95 86.63 68.45
C GLN A 28 37.70 86.27 66.98
N THR A 29 38.26 85.15 66.56
CA THR A 29 38.12 84.64 65.20
C THR A 29 37.42 83.30 65.24
N TYR A 30 36.27 83.22 64.58
CA TYR A 30 35.51 81.98 64.39
C TYR A 30 35.54 81.60 62.91
N THR A 31 35.68 80.32 62.61
CA THR A 31 35.73 79.83 61.23
C THR A 31 34.49 79.02 60.91
N VAL A 32 33.78 79.44 59.87
CA VAL A 32 32.72 78.64 59.23
C VAL A 32 33.33 77.96 58.02
N VAL A 33 33.29 76.63 57.99
CA VAL A 33 33.85 75.83 56.90
C VAL A 33 32.71 75.39 56.00
N LEU A 34 32.83 75.70 54.71
CA LEU A 34 31.91 75.25 53.68
C LEU A 34 32.67 74.45 52.64
N LYS A 35 31.96 73.60 51.91
CA LYS A 35 32.42 72.95 50.67
C LYS A 35 31.49 73.31 49.53
N HIS A 36 31.93 73.06 48.31
CA HIS A 36 31.05 73.22 47.16
C HIS A 36 29.99 72.10 47.14
N GLY A 37 28.75 72.48 46.86
CA GLY A 37 27.68 71.55 46.55
C GLY A 37 27.89 70.95 45.17
N GLN A 38 27.29 69.77 44.97
CA GLN A 38 27.37 69.06 43.70
C GLN A 38 25.98 68.93 43.08
N GLN A 39 25.92 68.96 41.76
CA GLN A 39 24.71 68.77 40.98
C GLN A 39 24.92 67.63 39.99
N PRO A 40 24.32 66.45 40.23
CA PRO A 40 24.31 65.38 39.23
C PRO A 40 23.52 65.80 38.00
N VAL A 41 24.08 65.47 36.83
CA VAL A 41 23.46 65.57 35.52
C VAL A 41 23.28 64.15 35.01
N THR A 42 22.03 63.72 34.84
CA THR A 42 21.65 62.33 34.51
C THR A 42 20.43 62.34 33.58
N PRO A 43 20.05 61.23 32.91
CA PRO A 43 18.84 61.17 32.09
C PRO A 43 17.55 61.62 32.82
N THR A 44 17.47 61.37 34.12
CA THR A 44 16.32 61.79 34.94
C THR A 44 16.42 63.23 35.44
N ASN A 45 17.60 63.86 35.31
CA ASN A 45 17.86 65.23 35.69
C ASN A 45 18.92 65.87 34.75
N PRO A 46 18.57 66.15 33.49
CA PRO A 46 19.53 66.54 32.46
C PRO A 46 20.08 67.97 32.67
N GLY A 47 19.32 68.86 33.29
CA GLY A 47 19.73 70.27 33.42
C GLY A 47 19.69 70.98 32.06
N LYS A 48 19.06 72.15 32.00
CA LYS A 48 18.85 72.85 30.74
C LYS A 48 19.92 73.93 30.55
N PRO A 49 20.70 73.91 29.44
CA PRO A 49 21.73 74.91 29.18
C PRO A 49 21.25 76.35 29.38
N GLY A 50 22.05 77.13 30.10
CA GLY A 50 21.75 78.53 30.41
C GLY A 50 20.79 78.77 31.58
N GLU A 51 20.15 77.74 32.14
CA GLU A 51 19.37 77.88 33.39
C GLU A 51 20.29 77.86 34.62
N PRO A 52 19.95 78.58 35.71
CA PRO A 52 20.73 78.57 36.94
C PRO A 52 20.84 77.16 37.53
N ILE A 53 22.04 76.75 37.92
CA ILE A 53 22.26 75.48 38.64
C ILE A 53 21.60 75.53 40.02
N ASN A 54 21.60 76.70 40.66
CA ASN A 54 20.94 76.95 41.93
C ASN A 54 19.70 77.82 41.70
N PRO A 55 18.47 77.30 41.89
CA PRO A 55 17.24 78.06 41.60
C PRO A 55 17.07 79.36 42.40
N ASN A 56 17.70 79.44 43.59
CA ASN A 56 17.63 80.60 44.48
C ASN A 56 18.74 81.64 44.21
N ASP A 57 19.58 81.43 43.19
CA ASP A 57 20.66 82.34 42.77
C ASP A 57 20.64 82.49 41.23
N PRO A 58 19.71 83.31 40.69
CA PRO A 58 19.47 83.40 39.25
C PRO A 58 20.63 84.02 38.46
N ASP A 59 21.49 84.80 39.11
CA ASP A 59 22.69 85.40 38.52
C ASP A 59 23.94 84.51 38.70
N GLY A 60 23.80 83.39 39.42
CA GLY A 60 24.86 82.43 39.70
C GLY A 60 25.22 81.54 38.51
N PRO A 61 26.07 80.51 38.73
CA PRO A 61 26.49 79.58 37.69
C PRO A 61 25.31 78.90 37.00
N LYS A 62 25.41 78.77 35.68
CA LYS A 62 24.39 78.18 34.81
C LYS A 62 24.84 76.84 34.27
N TYR A 63 23.88 75.99 33.94
CA TYR A 63 24.15 74.73 33.26
C TYR A 63 24.91 74.98 31.94
N PRO A 64 26.03 74.29 31.69
CA PRO A 64 26.81 74.44 30.47
C PRO A 64 26.11 73.81 29.25
N ASP A 65 26.52 74.20 28.05
CA ASP A 65 26.04 73.59 26.80
C ASP A 65 26.28 72.07 26.80
N GLY A 66 25.29 71.32 26.30
CA GLY A 66 25.32 69.86 26.25
C GLY A 66 24.97 69.14 27.56
N SER A 67 24.69 69.86 28.65
CA SER A 67 24.18 69.24 29.88
C SER A 67 22.86 68.51 29.66
N ASP A 68 22.02 68.99 28.74
CA ASP A 68 20.75 68.35 28.41
C ASP A 68 20.87 67.09 27.51
N GLN A 69 22.05 66.84 26.94
CA GLN A 69 22.28 65.76 25.98
C GLN A 69 22.86 64.52 26.68
N VAL A 70 22.07 63.91 27.55
CA VAL A 70 22.46 62.75 28.39
C VAL A 70 21.82 61.43 27.96
N THR A 71 21.10 61.43 26.84
CA THR A 71 20.53 60.23 26.23
C THR A 71 20.78 60.26 24.73
N LYS A 72 21.12 59.11 24.14
CA LYS A 72 21.33 58.98 22.70
C LYS A 72 20.89 57.60 22.24
N ASP A 73 20.12 57.55 21.17
CA ASP A 73 19.78 56.33 20.47
C ASP A 73 20.57 56.21 19.18
N VAL A 74 20.97 54.98 18.87
CA VAL A 74 21.58 54.59 17.59
C VAL A 74 20.75 53.47 16.99
N THR A 75 20.18 53.72 15.82
CA THR A 75 19.29 52.79 15.13
C THR A 75 19.93 52.22 13.87
N ARG A 76 19.89 50.90 13.74
CA ARG A 76 20.18 50.16 12.52
C ARG A 76 18.87 49.73 11.86
N THR A 77 18.67 50.12 10.61
CA THR A 77 17.54 49.68 9.78
C THR A 77 18.03 48.65 8.76
N ILE A 78 17.49 47.43 8.83
CA ILE A 78 17.74 46.36 7.85
C ILE A 78 16.61 46.38 6.83
N GLN A 79 16.92 46.63 5.56
CA GLN A 79 15.94 46.71 4.48
C GLN A 79 16.15 45.59 3.46
N TYR A 80 15.05 45.02 2.96
CA TYR A 80 15.04 43.90 2.02
C TYR A 80 14.47 44.37 0.68
N VAL A 81 15.30 44.42 -0.36
CA VAL A 81 14.92 45.02 -1.66
C VAL A 81 15.27 44.12 -2.84
N ASP A 82 14.52 44.25 -3.93
CA ASP A 82 14.86 43.65 -5.22
C ASP A 82 15.93 44.45 -6.00
N GLU A 83 16.27 43.95 -7.18
CA GLU A 83 17.21 44.57 -8.13
C GLU A 83 16.83 46.01 -8.56
N ASN A 84 15.57 46.40 -8.42
CA ASN A 84 15.06 47.73 -8.75
C ASN A 84 14.95 48.64 -7.50
N GLY A 85 15.32 48.13 -6.32
CA GLY A 85 15.19 48.82 -5.05
C GLY A 85 13.79 48.77 -4.44
N ASN A 86 12.87 47.95 -4.98
CA ASN A 86 11.54 47.78 -4.41
C ASN A 86 11.60 46.88 -3.17
N LYS A 87 10.78 47.19 -2.17
CA LYS A 87 10.65 46.39 -0.95
C LYS A 87 10.07 45.00 -1.26
N VAL A 88 10.77 43.94 -0.84
CA VAL A 88 10.32 42.54 -0.96
C VAL A 88 9.96 41.89 0.38
N SER A 89 10.42 42.47 1.49
CA SER A 89 10.04 42.09 2.87
C SER A 89 10.06 43.33 3.76
N GLU A 90 9.31 43.29 4.87
CA GLU A 90 9.28 44.41 5.83
C GLU A 90 10.65 44.63 6.48
N PRO A 91 11.07 45.89 6.67
CA PRO A 91 12.35 46.20 7.29
C PRO A 91 12.34 45.86 8.79
N VAL A 92 13.53 45.63 9.34
CA VAL A 92 13.75 45.39 10.77
C VAL A 92 14.57 46.53 11.34
N GLU A 93 14.11 47.11 12.45
CA GLU A 93 14.85 48.16 13.17
C GLU A 93 15.39 47.62 14.49
N GLN A 94 16.65 47.94 14.77
CA GLN A 94 17.33 47.57 16.01
C GLN A 94 17.97 48.82 16.61
N THR A 95 17.65 49.12 17.86
CA THR A 95 18.08 50.36 18.53
C THR A 95 18.94 50.03 19.74
N ALA A 96 20.09 50.69 19.86
CA ALA A 96 20.90 50.72 21.07
C ALA A 96 20.69 52.04 21.82
N HIS A 97 20.39 51.96 23.11
CA HIS A 97 20.13 53.10 23.98
C HIS A 97 21.34 53.41 24.85
N PHE A 98 21.81 54.66 24.81
CA PHE A 98 22.95 55.13 25.59
C PHE A 98 22.51 56.20 26.57
N THR A 99 23.09 56.16 27.78
CA THR A 99 22.89 57.19 28.80
C THR A 99 24.22 57.77 29.27
N GLY A 100 24.25 59.07 29.53
CA GLY A 100 25.40 59.80 30.02
C GLY A 100 25.15 60.35 31.42
N GLU A 101 26.16 60.27 32.29
CA GLU A 101 26.10 60.84 33.63
C GLU A 101 27.33 61.68 33.94
N GLY A 102 27.12 62.83 34.58
CA GLY A 102 28.18 63.74 35.00
C GLY A 102 27.82 64.49 36.29
N VAL A 103 28.78 65.23 36.85
CA VAL A 103 28.60 65.99 38.09
C VAL A 103 29.16 67.40 37.92
N LEU A 104 28.32 68.40 38.17
CA LEU A 104 28.70 69.81 38.19
C LEU A 104 28.99 70.30 39.61
N ASP A 105 29.90 71.25 39.70
CA ASP A 105 30.12 72.06 40.89
C ASP A 105 29.09 73.20 40.92
N LYS A 106 28.32 73.29 42.01
CA LYS A 106 27.24 74.29 42.14
C LYS A 106 27.74 75.72 42.32
N VAL A 107 29.00 75.92 42.72
CA VAL A 107 29.60 77.24 42.98
C VAL A 107 30.34 77.76 41.76
N THR A 108 31.03 76.90 41.02
CA THR A 108 31.82 77.31 39.85
C THR A 108 31.10 77.09 38.52
N GLY A 109 30.11 76.20 38.48
CA GLY A 109 29.46 75.75 37.25
C GLY A 109 30.33 74.85 36.37
N GLN A 110 31.51 74.44 36.85
CA GLN A 110 32.41 73.56 36.11
C GLN A 110 32.11 72.09 36.37
N TRP A 111 32.48 71.23 35.43
CA TRP A 111 32.41 69.78 35.61
C TRP A 111 33.42 69.30 36.64
N ILE A 112 32.93 68.64 37.68
CA ILE A 112 33.74 67.83 38.60
C ILE A 112 34.02 66.49 37.94
N THR A 113 33.00 65.92 37.31
CA THR A 113 33.10 64.72 36.48
C THR A 113 32.36 65.01 35.18
N PRO A 114 33.06 65.10 34.03
CA PRO A 114 32.41 65.26 32.74
C PRO A 114 31.42 64.13 32.45
N ILE A 115 30.46 64.37 31.56
CA ILE A 115 29.51 63.34 31.15
C ILE A 115 30.28 62.12 30.63
N THR A 116 30.08 61.00 31.31
CA THR A 116 30.61 59.70 30.93
C THR A 116 29.46 58.84 30.45
N TRP A 117 29.54 58.37 29.20
CA TRP A 117 28.51 57.54 28.59
C TRP A 117 28.65 56.08 29.00
N THR A 118 27.52 55.36 28.97
CA THR A 118 27.52 53.90 28.96
C THR A 118 28.41 53.36 27.85
N GLY A 119 29.00 52.18 28.07
CA GLY A 119 29.84 51.51 27.06
C GLY A 119 29.06 51.09 25.81
N ASP A 120 29.67 50.24 25.00
CA ASP A 120 29.11 49.84 23.71
C ASP A 120 27.75 49.15 23.82
N GLY A 121 26.87 49.45 22.87
CA GLY A 121 25.58 48.80 22.67
C GLY A 121 25.70 47.68 21.64
N ASN A 122 25.04 46.55 21.91
CA ASN A 122 25.02 45.41 21.00
C ASN A 122 23.77 45.43 20.12
N LEU A 123 23.97 45.33 18.81
CA LEU A 123 22.92 45.06 17.83
C LEU A 123 22.98 43.58 17.46
N THR A 124 21.89 42.85 17.66
CA THR A 124 21.84 41.40 17.43
C THR A 124 21.81 41.07 15.95
N GLY A 125 22.39 39.94 15.56
CA GLY A 125 22.27 39.45 14.18
C GLY A 125 20.81 39.14 13.82
N GLU A 126 20.48 39.29 12.55
CA GLU A 126 19.15 39.05 11.99
C GLU A 126 19.25 38.05 10.85
N LYS A 127 18.41 37.01 10.90
CA LYS A 127 18.32 36.06 9.79
C LYS A 127 17.54 36.67 8.65
N THR A 128 18.07 36.55 7.46
CA THR A 128 17.41 37.08 6.27
C THR A 128 16.16 36.26 5.95
N PRO A 129 15.00 36.90 5.71
CA PRO A 129 13.76 36.19 5.42
C PRO A 129 13.83 35.47 4.08
N VAL A 130 13.23 34.28 4.01
CA VAL A 130 12.98 33.60 2.75
C VAL A 130 11.82 34.28 2.05
N VAL A 131 12.03 34.72 0.81
CA VAL A 131 11.03 35.38 -0.02
C VAL A 131 10.77 34.52 -1.25
N GLU A 132 9.55 34.01 -1.39
CA GLU A 132 9.18 33.12 -2.49
C GLU A 132 9.39 33.77 -3.86
N GLY A 133 10.06 33.04 -4.77
CA GLY A 133 10.40 33.51 -6.11
C GLY A 133 11.64 34.41 -6.19
N TYR A 134 12.35 34.59 -5.07
CA TYR A 134 13.57 35.39 -4.97
C TYR A 134 14.68 34.66 -4.21
N HIS A 135 15.94 35.00 -4.51
CA HIS A 135 17.11 34.58 -3.75
C HIS A 135 17.97 35.78 -3.37
N VAL A 136 18.67 35.69 -2.25
CA VAL A 136 19.59 36.70 -1.74
C VAL A 136 20.86 36.71 -2.59
N VAL A 137 21.23 37.89 -3.05
CA VAL A 137 22.44 38.12 -3.84
C VAL A 137 23.55 38.73 -2.99
N ARG A 138 23.19 39.65 -2.09
CA ARG A 138 24.17 40.41 -1.31
C ARG A 138 23.58 41.06 -0.06
N VAL A 139 24.40 41.16 0.97
CA VAL A 139 24.22 42.06 2.11
C VAL A 139 25.26 43.19 2.03
N SER A 140 24.81 44.43 2.15
CA SER A 140 25.65 45.61 1.90
C SER A 140 26.80 45.82 2.90
N ARG A 141 26.59 45.45 4.18
CA ARG A 141 27.54 45.56 5.30
C ARG A 141 27.08 44.67 6.46
N ASP A 142 27.88 44.58 7.52
CA ASP A 142 27.56 43.80 8.73
C ASP A 142 27.19 42.34 8.38
N SER A 143 27.97 41.68 7.52
CA SER A 143 27.71 40.29 7.10
C SER A 143 29.01 39.61 6.71
N THR A 144 29.15 38.35 7.12
CA THR A 144 30.30 37.48 6.83
C THR A 144 29.98 36.43 5.78
N ASP A 145 28.72 36.01 5.66
CA ASP A 145 28.25 35.02 4.69
C ASP A 145 27.61 35.65 3.45
N ASN A 146 27.40 36.97 3.45
CA ASN A 146 26.71 37.74 2.42
C ASN A 146 25.23 37.32 2.23
N ILE A 147 24.66 36.65 3.23
CA ILE A 147 23.28 36.14 3.26
C ILE A 147 22.54 36.76 4.45
N ASN A 148 23.07 36.63 5.67
CA ASN A 148 22.46 37.12 6.90
C ASN A 148 23.14 38.41 7.38
N VAL A 149 22.44 39.16 8.25
CA VAL A 149 23.02 40.33 8.91
C VAL A 149 23.59 39.90 10.24
N ASP A 150 24.90 40.08 10.43
CA ASP A 150 25.60 39.75 11.65
C ASP A 150 25.33 40.75 12.77
N GLY A 151 25.55 40.28 13.99
CA GLY A 151 25.58 41.13 15.17
C GLY A 151 26.80 42.06 15.14
N THR A 152 26.64 43.27 15.66
CA THR A 152 27.73 44.25 15.73
C THR A 152 27.59 45.15 16.96
N THR A 153 28.65 45.86 17.30
CA THR A 153 28.69 46.80 18.42
C THR A 153 28.70 48.23 17.91
N VAL A 154 27.96 49.11 18.58
CA VAL A 154 27.90 50.55 18.30
C VAL A 154 28.14 51.33 19.59
N ASN A 155 28.53 52.59 19.49
CA ASN A 155 28.70 53.49 20.63
C ASN A 155 27.87 54.76 20.45
N HIS A 156 27.82 55.61 21.48
CA HIS A 156 27.02 56.85 21.47
C HIS A 156 27.43 57.87 20.38
N GLU A 157 28.62 57.74 19.79
CA GLU A 157 29.08 58.59 18.67
C GLU A 157 28.65 58.06 17.30
N THR A 158 28.10 56.85 17.23
CA THR A 158 27.68 56.21 16.00
C THR A 158 26.41 56.88 15.47
N ASN A 159 26.37 57.19 14.17
CA ASN A 159 25.15 57.65 13.50
C ASN A 159 24.26 56.46 13.12
N ASP A 160 22.95 56.72 13.01
CA ASP A 160 22.00 55.77 12.45
C ASP A 160 22.42 55.35 11.04
N TYR A 161 22.18 54.09 10.70
CA TYR A 161 22.60 53.55 9.41
C TYR A 161 21.72 52.42 8.91
N THR A 162 21.84 52.13 7.61
CA THR A 162 21.04 51.12 6.92
C THR A 162 21.91 49.95 6.46
N VAL A 163 21.38 48.73 6.61
CA VAL A 163 21.89 47.52 5.97
C VAL A 163 20.89 47.07 4.91
N THR A 164 21.29 47.14 3.65
CA THR A 164 20.49 46.63 2.52
C THR A 164 20.82 45.16 2.27
N VAL A 165 19.79 44.32 2.24
CA VAL A 165 19.81 42.95 1.74
C VAL A 165 19.14 42.94 0.37
N SER A 166 19.90 42.56 -0.66
CA SER A 166 19.46 42.60 -2.05
C SER A 166 19.07 41.22 -2.54
N TYR A 167 17.89 41.13 -3.16
CA TYR A 167 17.34 39.94 -3.78
C TYR A 167 17.31 40.04 -5.29
N ALA A 168 17.44 38.91 -5.97
CA ALA A 168 17.14 38.75 -7.39
C ALA A 168 16.05 37.69 -7.58
N LYS A 169 15.31 37.78 -8.68
CA LYS A 169 14.28 36.79 -9.01
C LYS A 169 14.93 35.44 -9.33
N ASN A 170 14.26 34.36 -8.94
CA ASN A 170 14.67 33.02 -9.35
C ASN A 170 14.45 32.83 -10.85
N GLY A 171 15.30 32.01 -11.48
CA GLY A 171 15.15 31.59 -12.86
C GLY A 171 13.94 30.68 -13.08
N LYS A 172 13.69 30.34 -14.33
CA LYS A 172 12.59 29.48 -14.77
C LYS A 172 13.08 28.23 -15.49
N ILE A 173 12.26 27.19 -15.48
CA ILE A 173 12.42 26.04 -16.37
C ILE A 173 11.84 26.42 -17.74
N ILE A 174 12.64 26.33 -18.80
CA ILE A 174 12.25 26.67 -20.17
C ILE A 174 12.26 25.40 -21.02
N PRO A 175 11.11 24.81 -21.37
CA PRO A 175 11.04 23.74 -22.35
C PRO A 175 11.53 24.23 -23.72
N VAL A 176 12.55 23.57 -24.28
CA VAL A 176 13.09 23.85 -25.60
C VAL A 176 12.96 22.62 -26.50
N ASP A 177 12.88 22.83 -27.81
CA ASP A 177 12.93 21.75 -28.80
C ASP A 177 14.36 21.16 -28.93
N PRO A 178 14.57 20.09 -29.73
CA PRO A 178 15.90 19.51 -29.91
C PRO A 178 16.94 20.45 -30.55
N SER A 179 16.50 21.56 -31.15
CA SER A 179 17.39 22.60 -31.70
C SER A 179 17.76 23.68 -30.68
N GLY A 180 17.10 23.71 -29.52
CA GLY A 180 17.32 24.66 -28.43
C GLY A 180 16.38 25.87 -28.43
N GLU A 181 15.40 25.91 -29.33
CA GLU A 181 14.42 26.99 -29.39
C GLU A 181 13.27 26.76 -28.39
N PRO A 182 12.78 27.80 -27.67
CA PRO A 182 11.67 27.65 -26.74
C PRO A 182 10.40 27.14 -27.41
N ILE A 183 9.78 26.10 -26.82
CA ILE A 183 8.51 25.59 -27.31
C ILE A 183 7.41 26.62 -26.97
N PRO A 184 6.63 27.12 -27.94
CA PRO A 184 5.65 28.18 -27.69
C PRO A 184 4.44 27.66 -26.90
N ASN A 185 3.85 28.55 -26.09
CA ASN A 185 2.60 28.32 -25.35
C ASN A 185 2.63 27.17 -24.33
N VAL A 186 3.80 26.81 -23.81
CA VAL A 186 3.95 25.80 -22.74
C VAL A 186 4.29 26.46 -21.39
N PRO A 187 4.00 25.82 -20.25
CA PRO A 187 4.35 26.35 -18.94
C PRO A 187 5.86 26.56 -18.79
N THR A 188 6.23 27.69 -18.19
CA THR A 188 7.61 28.05 -17.81
C THR A 188 7.66 28.34 -16.31
N PRO A 189 7.57 27.31 -15.45
CA PRO A 189 7.50 27.52 -14.01
C PRO A 189 8.80 28.15 -13.50
N GLN A 190 8.66 29.07 -12.55
CA GLN A 190 9.78 29.63 -11.81
C GLN A 190 10.24 28.64 -10.74
N TYR A 191 11.55 28.57 -10.47
CA TYR A 191 12.05 27.75 -9.37
C TYR A 191 11.56 28.29 -8.02
N PRO A 192 11.02 27.44 -7.14
CA PRO A 192 10.69 27.82 -5.77
C PRO A 192 11.96 28.19 -4.98
N THR A 193 11.84 29.13 -4.04
CA THR A 193 12.97 29.46 -3.15
C THR A 193 13.16 28.35 -2.12
N ASP A 194 14.40 28.00 -1.78
CA ASP A 194 14.68 27.02 -0.72
C ASP A 194 14.17 27.56 0.63
N PRO A 195 13.24 26.85 1.31
CA PRO A 195 12.63 27.32 2.55
C PRO A 195 13.61 27.40 3.73
N THR A 196 14.82 26.85 3.58
CA THR A 196 15.86 26.80 4.61
C THR A 196 17.09 27.64 4.28
N ASP A 197 17.24 28.05 3.02
CA ASP A 197 18.38 28.84 2.54
C ASP A 197 17.90 29.93 1.58
N PRO A 198 17.81 31.20 2.03
CA PRO A 198 17.27 32.28 1.20
C PRO A 198 18.19 32.64 0.02
N ALA A 199 19.38 32.07 -0.10
CA ALA A 199 20.28 32.25 -1.25
C ALA A 199 20.14 31.16 -2.32
N LYS A 200 19.26 30.17 -2.14
CA LYS A 200 19.10 29.03 -3.05
C LYS A 200 17.65 28.80 -3.48
N VAL A 201 17.50 27.92 -4.46
CA VAL A 201 16.21 27.38 -4.90
C VAL A 201 16.06 25.92 -4.48
N THR A 202 14.82 25.44 -4.45
CA THR A 202 14.53 24.03 -4.22
C THR A 202 15.13 23.16 -5.33
N PRO A 203 15.89 22.10 -5.00
CA PRO A 203 16.51 21.22 -5.99
C PRO A 203 15.53 20.16 -6.53
N ASN A 204 15.89 19.59 -7.69
CA ASN A 204 15.20 18.49 -8.37
C ASN A 204 13.74 18.78 -8.70
N GLU A 205 13.47 20.01 -9.15
CA GLU A 205 12.12 20.40 -9.55
C GLU A 205 11.68 19.60 -10.79
N PRO A 206 10.43 19.10 -10.81
CA PRO A 206 9.89 18.38 -11.94
C PRO A 206 9.74 19.31 -13.16
N VAL A 207 10.06 18.79 -14.33
CA VAL A 207 9.86 19.53 -15.57
C VAL A 207 8.38 19.51 -15.99
N PRO A 208 7.86 20.55 -16.66
CA PRO A 208 6.48 20.59 -17.12
C PRO A 208 6.11 19.40 -18.02
N ASN A 209 4.87 18.93 -17.93
CA ASN A 209 4.35 18.03 -18.97
C ASN A 209 4.02 18.86 -20.22
N VAL A 210 4.65 18.53 -21.36
CA VAL A 210 4.43 19.21 -22.64
C VAL A 210 3.73 18.22 -23.59
N PRO A 211 2.45 18.44 -23.94
CA PRO A 211 1.72 17.54 -24.83
C PRO A 211 2.43 17.32 -26.16
N GLY A 212 2.58 16.05 -26.57
CA GLY A 212 3.25 15.68 -27.81
C GLY A 212 4.78 15.68 -27.73
N TYR A 213 5.36 15.83 -26.54
CA TYR A 213 6.80 15.77 -26.32
C TYR A 213 7.16 14.95 -25.09
N THR A 214 8.40 14.48 -25.02
CA THR A 214 9.00 13.84 -23.84
C THR A 214 10.25 14.61 -23.42
N PRO A 215 10.37 15.01 -22.15
CA PRO A 215 11.57 15.69 -21.68
C PRO A 215 12.77 14.75 -21.68
N SER A 216 13.96 15.29 -21.93
CA SER A 216 15.21 14.51 -21.89
C SER A 216 15.62 14.14 -20.47
N VAL A 217 15.11 14.87 -19.46
CA VAL A 217 15.32 14.60 -18.02
C VAL A 217 14.02 14.88 -17.26
N PRO A 218 13.68 14.09 -16.22
CA PRO A 218 12.42 14.25 -15.49
C PRO A 218 12.45 15.39 -14.46
N THR A 219 13.64 15.77 -13.97
CA THR A 219 13.84 16.82 -12.97
C THR A 219 15.11 17.60 -13.27
N VAL A 220 15.22 18.82 -12.74
CA VAL A 220 16.39 19.66 -12.95
C VAL A 220 16.66 20.51 -11.70
N THR A 221 17.94 20.83 -11.48
CA THR A 221 18.40 21.79 -10.46
C THR A 221 19.28 22.83 -11.16
N PRO A 222 19.01 24.14 -11.05
CA PRO A 222 19.86 25.15 -11.65
C PRO A 222 21.16 25.28 -10.84
N THR A 223 22.27 25.54 -11.53
CA THR A 223 23.55 25.84 -10.88
C THR A 223 23.62 27.27 -10.35
N ASP A 224 22.86 28.18 -10.95
CA ASP A 224 22.69 29.58 -10.55
C ASP A 224 21.19 29.84 -10.33
N PRO A 225 20.75 30.15 -9.08
CA PRO A 225 19.36 30.44 -8.74
C PRO A 225 18.67 31.46 -9.65
N GLY A 226 19.39 32.43 -10.22
CA GLY A 226 18.84 33.49 -11.07
C GLY A 226 18.81 33.16 -12.56
N LYS A 227 19.24 31.97 -12.99
CA LYS A 227 19.33 31.61 -14.41
C LYS A 227 18.21 30.68 -14.86
N ASP A 228 17.60 31.05 -15.97
CA ASP A 228 16.68 30.16 -16.68
C ASP A 228 17.42 28.90 -17.15
N THR A 229 16.77 27.75 -17.00
CA THR A 229 17.32 26.46 -17.38
C THR A 229 16.58 25.89 -18.59
N PRO A 230 17.23 25.81 -19.77
CA PRO A 230 16.63 25.15 -20.92
C PRO A 230 16.60 23.63 -20.72
N VAL A 231 15.45 23.01 -20.95
CA VAL A 231 15.25 21.55 -20.89
C VAL A 231 14.86 21.06 -22.28
N PRO A 232 15.65 20.18 -22.93
CA PRO A 232 15.29 19.66 -24.24
C PRO A 232 14.12 18.67 -24.19
N TYR A 233 13.13 18.86 -25.05
CA TYR A 233 11.96 18.01 -25.24
C TYR A 233 11.97 17.41 -26.64
N ASN A 234 11.86 16.08 -26.73
CA ASN A 234 11.81 15.35 -27.98
C ASN A 234 10.35 15.15 -28.42
N PRO A 235 9.97 15.47 -29.67
CA PRO A 235 8.62 15.27 -30.15
C PRO A 235 8.27 13.78 -30.21
N ILE A 236 7.04 13.47 -29.82
CA ILE A 236 6.44 12.14 -29.92
C ILE A 236 5.89 11.99 -31.35
N VAL A 237 6.61 11.25 -32.18
CA VAL A 237 6.34 11.20 -33.64
C VAL A 237 5.56 9.96 -34.07
N ASN A 238 5.74 8.83 -33.36
CA ASN A 238 5.19 7.54 -33.76
C ASN A 238 4.08 7.06 -32.82
N ASP A 239 3.09 6.39 -33.39
CA ASP A 239 2.12 5.62 -32.60
C ASP A 239 2.83 4.39 -32.02
N GLN A 240 2.55 4.08 -30.77
CA GLN A 240 3.06 2.87 -30.11
C GLN A 240 2.20 1.68 -30.45
N THR A 241 2.76 0.48 -30.28
CA THR A 241 2.06 -0.79 -30.53
C THR A 241 2.04 -1.66 -29.28
N ALA A 242 0.87 -2.20 -28.98
CA ALA A 242 0.67 -3.22 -27.95
C ALA A 242 -0.05 -4.45 -28.52
N VAL A 243 0.23 -5.64 -27.97
CA VAL A 243 -0.44 -6.88 -28.32
C VAL A 243 -0.77 -7.68 -27.06
N VAL A 244 -1.94 -8.31 -27.04
CA VAL A 244 -2.36 -9.26 -26.01
C VAL A 244 -2.44 -10.63 -26.64
N ASN A 245 -1.60 -11.56 -26.17
CA ASN A 245 -1.55 -12.94 -26.66
C ASN A 245 -2.22 -13.87 -25.66
N TYR A 246 -3.10 -14.74 -26.15
CA TYR A 246 -3.75 -15.79 -25.37
C TYR A 246 -3.02 -17.10 -25.65
N VAL A 247 -2.50 -17.74 -24.62
CA VAL A 247 -1.67 -18.94 -24.73
C VAL A 247 -2.26 -20.12 -23.96
N ASP A 248 -2.08 -21.31 -24.52
CA ASP A 248 -2.50 -22.58 -23.96
C ASP A 248 -1.35 -23.26 -23.19
N GLN A 249 -1.46 -23.28 -21.87
CA GLN A 249 -0.48 -23.86 -20.96
C GLN A 249 -0.30 -25.37 -21.17
N ASP A 250 -1.35 -26.10 -21.54
CA ASP A 250 -1.30 -27.55 -21.70
C ASP A 250 -0.70 -27.95 -23.06
N ASN A 251 -0.49 -26.98 -23.95
CA ASN A 251 0.14 -27.13 -25.26
C ASN A 251 1.39 -26.24 -25.39
N ASN A 252 2.29 -26.30 -24.40
CA ASN A 252 3.58 -25.59 -24.39
C ASN A 252 3.46 -24.06 -24.58
N ASN A 253 2.42 -23.43 -24.03
CA ASN A 253 2.11 -22.01 -24.21
C ASN A 253 1.94 -21.59 -25.69
N ALA A 254 1.42 -22.49 -26.53
CA ALA A 254 1.09 -22.15 -27.90
C ALA A 254 0.04 -21.02 -27.94
N GLN A 255 0.24 -20.03 -28.81
CA GLN A 255 -0.73 -18.95 -28.99
C GLN A 255 -1.99 -19.47 -29.66
N ILE A 256 -3.13 -19.29 -29.00
CA ILE A 256 -4.46 -19.73 -29.45
C ILE A 256 -5.34 -18.58 -29.92
N ALA A 257 -5.09 -17.36 -29.43
CA ALA A 257 -5.73 -16.13 -29.91
C ALA A 257 -4.81 -14.92 -29.69
N THR A 258 -5.15 -13.78 -30.31
CA THR A 258 -4.45 -12.51 -30.13
C THR A 258 -5.40 -11.33 -30.32
N SER A 259 -5.13 -10.21 -29.64
CA SER A 259 -5.79 -8.93 -29.92
C SER A 259 -5.45 -8.38 -31.31
N GLY A 260 -4.37 -8.85 -31.94
CA GLY A 260 -3.69 -8.14 -33.02
C GLY A 260 -3.03 -6.86 -32.51
N ASN A 261 -2.51 -6.05 -33.43
CA ASN A 261 -1.82 -4.80 -33.08
C ASN A 261 -2.84 -3.75 -32.62
N LEU A 262 -2.73 -3.37 -31.35
CA LEU A 262 -3.39 -2.20 -30.79
C LEU A 262 -2.43 -1.02 -30.96
N THR A 263 -2.89 0.10 -31.50
CA THR A 263 -2.05 1.28 -31.71
C THR A 263 -2.63 2.52 -31.04
N GLY A 264 -1.74 3.41 -30.58
CA GLY A 264 -2.16 4.65 -29.94
C GLY A 264 -0.99 5.58 -29.64
N LYS A 265 -1.31 6.79 -29.16
CA LYS A 265 -0.30 7.76 -28.75
C LYS A 265 0.34 7.33 -27.43
N PRO A 266 1.64 7.58 -27.22
CA PRO A 266 2.28 7.42 -25.92
C PRO A 266 1.48 8.02 -24.77
N GLY A 267 1.39 7.27 -23.66
CA GLY A 267 0.65 7.63 -22.46
C GLY A 267 -0.88 7.55 -22.57
N SER A 268 -1.45 7.31 -23.76
CA SER A 268 -2.89 7.09 -23.90
C SER A 268 -3.30 5.69 -23.43
N VAL A 269 -4.52 5.55 -22.91
CA VAL A 269 -5.05 4.27 -22.43
C VAL A 269 -5.23 3.30 -23.61
N ILE A 270 -4.79 2.06 -23.42
CA ILE A 270 -5.06 0.94 -24.33
C ILE A 270 -6.52 0.53 -24.12
N ASN A 271 -7.40 1.00 -25.00
CA ASN A 271 -8.85 0.73 -24.92
C ASN A 271 -9.20 -0.69 -25.43
N TYR A 272 -8.74 -1.69 -24.68
CA TYR A 272 -8.95 -3.11 -24.94
C TYR A 272 -9.41 -3.82 -23.66
N SER A 273 -10.16 -4.91 -23.81
CA SER A 273 -10.56 -5.78 -22.71
C SER A 273 -10.39 -7.23 -23.12
N THR A 274 -9.85 -8.03 -22.20
CA THR A 274 -9.65 -9.48 -22.38
C THR A 274 -10.93 -10.29 -22.20
N ALA A 275 -11.97 -9.69 -21.59
CA ALA A 275 -13.15 -10.40 -21.11
C ALA A 275 -13.89 -11.20 -22.20
N ASP A 276 -14.13 -10.61 -23.37
CA ASP A 276 -14.90 -11.26 -24.44
C ASP A 276 -14.13 -12.46 -25.03
N GLN A 277 -12.82 -12.29 -25.24
CA GLN A 277 -11.97 -13.35 -25.78
C GLN A 277 -11.77 -14.48 -24.77
N ILE A 278 -11.58 -14.15 -23.48
CA ILE A 278 -11.51 -15.14 -22.39
C ILE A 278 -12.81 -15.92 -22.35
N LYS A 279 -13.97 -15.25 -22.35
CA LYS A 279 -15.28 -15.91 -22.32
C LYS A 279 -15.45 -16.86 -23.51
N GLN A 280 -15.05 -16.44 -24.72
CA GLN A 280 -15.11 -17.30 -25.90
C GLN A 280 -14.25 -18.57 -25.73
N LEU A 281 -13.05 -18.45 -25.15
CA LEU A 281 -12.17 -19.59 -24.89
C LEU A 281 -12.70 -20.49 -23.77
N GLU A 282 -13.30 -19.92 -22.72
CA GLU A 282 -13.99 -20.69 -21.68
C GLU A 282 -15.18 -21.49 -22.23
N ASP A 283 -15.97 -20.87 -23.12
CA ASP A 283 -17.03 -21.57 -23.82
C ASP A 283 -16.46 -22.72 -24.68
N GLN A 284 -15.24 -22.57 -25.25
CA GLN A 284 -14.53 -23.64 -25.97
C GLN A 284 -13.90 -24.72 -25.06
N GLY A 285 -14.03 -24.61 -23.74
CA GLY A 285 -13.55 -25.61 -22.79
C GLY A 285 -12.22 -25.29 -22.11
N TYR A 286 -11.66 -24.10 -22.33
CA TYR A 286 -10.51 -23.62 -21.57
C TYR A 286 -10.91 -23.10 -20.18
N VAL A 287 -9.92 -22.92 -19.31
CA VAL A 287 -10.05 -22.31 -17.98
C VAL A 287 -8.94 -21.28 -17.84
N LEU A 288 -9.31 -20.05 -17.45
CA LEU A 288 -8.34 -18.98 -17.20
C LEU A 288 -7.38 -19.39 -16.07
N VAL A 289 -6.07 -19.25 -16.32
CA VAL A 289 -5.02 -19.43 -15.31
C VAL A 289 -4.54 -18.06 -14.82
N SER A 290 -4.24 -17.14 -15.74
CA SER A 290 -3.80 -15.79 -15.40
C SER A 290 -4.10 -14.80 -16.51
N ASP A 291 -4.56 -13.61 -16.14
CA ASP A 291 -4.67 -12.47 -17.05
C ASP A 291 -3.51 -11.48 -16.79
N GLY A 292 -2.59 -11.39 -17.73
CA GLY A 292 -1.45 -10.48 -17.66
C GLY A 292 -1.72 -9.09 -18.24
N PHE A 293 -2.94 -8.78 -18.68
CA PHE A 293 -3.31 -7.45 -19.19
C PHE A 293 -3.84 -6.56 -18.04
N PRO A 294 -3.09 -5.53 -17.59
CA PRO A 294 -3.49 -4.74 -16.44
C PRO A 294 -4.63 -3.77 -16.78
N ALA A 295 -5.54 -3.57 -15.83
CA ALA A 295 -6.61 -2.57 -15.97
C ALA A 295 -6.01 -1.15 -16.07
N GLY A 296 -6.42 -0.41 -17.09
CA GLY A 296 -5.91 0.95 -17.34
C GLY A 296 -4.50 1.00 -17.91
N ALA A 297 -4.02 -0.09 -18.54
CA ALA A 297 -2.77 -0.08 -19.29
C ALA A 297 -2.70 1.12 -20.25
N VAL A 298 -1.53 1.75 -20.35
CA VAL A 298 -1.28 2.87 -21.26
C VAL A 298 -0.20 2.47 -22.25
N PHE A 299 -0.23 3.08 -23.44
CA PHE A 299 0.88 2.97 -24.36
C PHE A 299 2.16 3.57 -23.74
N ASP A 300 3.28 2.88 -23.91
CA ASP A 300 4.61 3.34 -23.48
C ASP A 300 5.11 4.46 -24.40
N ASN A 301 6.42 4.69 -24.41
CA ASN A 301 7.04 5.68 -25.29
C ASN A 301 8.39 5.14 -25.77
N ASP A 302 8.37 3.91 -26.26
CA ASP A 302 9.54 3.21 -26.78
C ASP A 302 9.24 2.65 -28.16
N ASP A 303 9.61 3.44 -29.18
CA ASP A 303 9.44 3.11 -30.59
C ASP A 303 10.15 1.82 -31.02
N ASN A 304 11.06 1.26 -30.20
CA ASN A 304 11.80 0.04 -30.52
C ASN A 304 11.14 -1.22 -29.94
N THR A 305 10.10 -1.08 -29.12
CA THR A 305 9.48 -2.20 -28.44
C THR A 305 7.98 -2.25 -28.67
N THR A 306 7.46 -3.46 -28.89
CA THR A 306 6.02 -3.72 -28.82
C THR A 306 5.68 -4.23 -27.44
N GLN A 307 4.80 -3.54 -26.73
CA GLN A 307 4.31 -4.02 -25.43
C GLN A 307 3.54 -5.31 -25.63
N THR A 308 3.95 -6.36 -24.93
CA THR A 308 3.31 -7.67 -25.05
C THR A 308 2.74 -8.07 -23.70
N TYR A 309 1.44 -8.30 -23.68
CA TYR A 309 0.71 -8.85 -22.52
C TYR A 309 0.29 -10.28 -22.83
N THR A 310 0.29 -11.15 -21.83
CA THR A 310 -0.03 -12.58 -22.01
C THR A 310 -1.15 -13.01 -21.09
N VAL A 311 -2.18 -13.62 -21.66
CA VAL A 311 -3.27 -14.29 -20.95
C VAL A 311 -3.03 -15.80 -21.07
N VAL A 312 -2.92 -16.47 -19.95
CA VAL A 312 -2.63 -17.92 -19.89
C VAL A 312 -3.91 -18.65 -19.55
N LEU A 313 -4.24 -19.65 -20.36
CA LEU A 313 -5.35 -20.57 -20.14
C LEU A 313 -4.84 -22.01 -20.11
N LYS A 314 -5.64 -22.91 -19.53
CA LYS A 314 -5.41 -24.36 -19.55
C LYS A 314 -6.69 -25.07 -19.99
N HIS A 315 -6.61 -26.35 -20.29
CA HIS A 315 -7.78 -27.15 -20.61
C HIS A 315 -8.64 -27.39 -19.36
N GLY A 316 -9.95 -27.21 -19.52
CA GLY A 316 -10.94 -27.72 -18.59
C GLY A 316 -11.08 -29.23 -18.74
N THR A 317 -11.61 -29.88 -17.70
CA THR A 317 -11.83 -31.33 -17.71
C THR A 317 -13.24 -31.67 -17.27
N THR A 318 -13.82 -32.71 -17.84
CA THR A 318 -15.12 -33.25 -17.44
C THR A 318 -14.98 -34.70 -17.01
N THR A 319 -15.54 -35.05 -15.86
CA THR A 319 -15.59 -36.43 -15.38
C THR A 319 -16.99 -37.00 -15.55
N PHE A 320 -17.10 -38.13 -16.25
CA PHE A 320 -18.30 -38.93 -16.41
C PHE A 320 -18.32 -40.11 -15.44
N LYS A 321 -19.48 -40.38 -14.86
CA LYS A 321 -19.74 -41.43 -13.87
C LYS A 321 -21.25 -41.66 -13.74
N PRO A 322 -21.73 -42.74 -13.07
CA PRO A 322 -23.17 -43.04 -13.01
C PRO A 322 -24.08 -41.91 -12.51
N ASP A 323 -23.62 -41.12 -11.52
CA ASP A 323 -24.36 -39.97 -10.97
C ASP A 323 -24.12 -38.65 -11.73
N LYS A 324 -23.22 -38.66 -12.73
CA LYS A 324 -23.00 -37.57 -13.68
C LYS A 324 -22.81 -38.16 -15.09
N PRO A 325 -23.91 -38.66 -15.70
CA PRO A 325 -23.84 -39.35 -16.98
C PRO A 325 -23.53 -38.38 -18.11
N GLY A 326 -22.92 -38.91 -19.18
CA GLY A 326 -22.81 -38.25 -20.47
C GLY A 326 -23.68 -38.95 -21.50
N THR A 327 -24.13 -38.22 -22.53
CA THR A 327 -24.86 -38.80 -23.66
C THR A 327 -23.97 -38.82 -24.89
N PRO A 328 -23.63 -40.00 -25.46
CA PRO A 328 -22.84 -40.06 -26.69
C PRO A 328 -23.44 -39.19 -27.80
N GLY A 329 -22.59 -38.38 -28.44
CA GLY A 329 -22.96 -37.44 -29.49
C GLY A 329 -23.35 -36.04 -29.03
N GLU A 330 -23.57 -35.82 -27.72
CA GLU A 330 -23.73 -34.47 -27.16
C GLU A 330 -22.36 -33.79 -26.99
N PRO A 331 -22.29 -32.45 -27.04
CA PRO A 331 -21.04 -31.73 -26.80
C PRO A 331 -20.59 -31.93 -25.34
N ILE A 332 -19.28 -32.10 -25.14
CA ILE A 332 -18.69 -32.18 -23.79
C ILE A 332 -18.93 -30.87 -23.03
N ASN A 333 -18.79 -29.72 -23.72
CA ASN A 333 -19.15 -28.41 -23.19
C ASN A 333 -20.46 -27.90 -23.85
N PRO A 334 -21.57 -27.77 -23.09
CA PRO A 334 -22.85 -27.30 -23.63
C PRO A 334 -22.80 -25.91 -24.30
N ASN A 335 -21.87 -25.04 -23.88
CA ASN A 335 -21.71 -23.70 -24.47
C ASN A 335 -20.96 -23.70 -25.80
N TYR A 336 -20.41 -24.84 -26.22
CA TYR A 336 -19.72 -25.00 -27.50
C TYR A 336 -20.22 -26.23 -28.27
N PRO A 337 -21.39 -26.12 -28.93
CA PRO A 337 -22.02 -27.24 -29.63
C PRO A 337 -21.19 -27.88 -30.75
N ASP A 338 -20.31 -27.09 -31.36
CA ASP A 338 -19.40 -27.52 -32.43
C ASP A 338 -18.08 -28.13 -31.89
N GLY A 339 -17.90 -28.16 -30.56
CA GLY A 339 -16.72 -28.70 -29.91
C GLY A 339 -16.66 -30.22 -29.86
N PRO A 340 -15.66 -30.77 -29.14
CA PRO A 340 -15.56 -32.20 -28.90
C PRO A 340 -16.84 -32.78 -28.28
N LYS A 341 -17.22 -33.96 -28.74
CA LYS A 341 -18.46 -34.65 -28.35
C LYS A 341 -18.15 -35.86 -27.49
N VAL A 342 -19.07 -36.18 -26.59
CA VAL A 342 -19.03 -37.39 -25.78
C VAL A 342 -19.03 -38.62 -26.70
N THR A 343 -18.08 -39.52 -26.48
CA THR A 343 -17.92 -40.79 -27.18
C THR A 343 -18.51 -41.95 -26.36
N ASN A 344 -18.57 -43.15 -26.95
CA ASN A 344 -19.02 -44.33 -26.19
C ASN A 344 -17.99 -44.73 -25.13
N GLU A 345 -16.71 -44.51 -25.41
CA GLU A 345 -15.59 -44.78 -24.51
C GLU A 345 -15.65 -43.88 -23.26
N ASP A 346 -16.11 -42.63 -23.40
CA ASP A 346 -16.25 -41.68 -22.29
C ASP A 346 -17.32 -42.11 -21.27
N VAL A 347 -18.28 -42.91 -21.71
CA VAL A 347 -19.42 -43.38 -20.91
C VAL A 347 -19.34 -44.86 -20.52
N ASP A 348 -18.20 -45.51 -20.78
CA ASP A 348 -17.93 -46.88 -20.33
C ASP A 348 -17.56 -46.91 -18.83
N TYR A 349 -18.48 -46.45 -17.99
CA TYR A 349 -18.29 -46.27 -16.55
C TYR A 349 -19.20 -47.16 -15.69
N LEU A 350 -20.07 -47.96 -16.31
CA LEU A 350 -21.05 -48.82 -15.63
C LEU A 350 -21.10 -50.18 -16.32
N LYS A 351 -21.00 -51.24 -15.52
CA LYS A 351 -21.14 -52.62 -15.99
C LYS A 351 -22.01 -53.40 -15.01
N ASP A 352 -23.16 -53.87 -15.49
CA ASP A 352 -24.03 -54.76 -14.75
C ASP A 352 -23.60 -56.22 -14.96
N VAL A 353 -23.58 -56.98 -13.88
CA VAL A 353 -23.27 -58.42 -13.87
C VAL A 353 -24.28 -59.16 -13.01
N LYS A 354 -24.49 -60.45 -13.26
CA LYS A 354 -25.42 -61.27 -12.49
C LYS A 354 -24.82 -62.61 -12.06
N PHE A 355 -25.35 -63.13 -10.96
CA PHE A 355 -25.20 -64.51 -10.55
C PHE A 355 -26.53 -65.24 -10.69
N THR A 356 -26.56 -66.34 -11.45
CA THR A 356 -27.78 -67.12 -11.70
C THR A 356 -27.64 -68.54 -11.18
N VAL A 357 -28.58 -68.98 -10.33
CA VAL A 357 -28.70 -70.39 -9.92
C VAL A 357 -29.83 -71.04 -10.72
N HIS A 358 -29.45 -71.99 -11.57
CA HIS A 358 -30.37 -72.78 -12.38
C HIS A 358 -30.83 -74.04 -11.64
N TYR A 359 -32.11 -74.38 -11.81
CA TYR A 359 -32.70 -75.58 -11.23
C TYR A 359 -33.18 -76.53 -12.33
N VAL A 360 -32.64 -77.75 -12.37
CA VAL A 360 -32.91 -78.71 -13.45
C VAL A 360 -33.19 -80.12 -12.91
N GLY A 361 -33.82 -80.98 -13.72
CA GLY A 361 -34.03 -82.40 -13.40
C GLY A 361 -35.41 -82.81 -12.89
N ALA A 362 -36.25 -81.86 -12.47
CA ALA A 362 -37.65 -82.09 -12.07
C ALA A 362 -38.69 -81.83 -13.18
N GLY A 363 -38.25 -81.65 -14.42
CA GLY A 363 -39.15 -81.43 -15.55
C GLY A 363 -39.96 -80.14 -15.41
N ASN A 364 -41.29 -80.23 -15.49
CA ASN A 364 -42.18 -79.06 -15.35
C ASN A 364 -42.23 -78.52 -13.91
N ASP A 365 -41.75 -79.28 -12.93
CA ASP A 365 -41.71 -78.90 -11.51
C ASP A 365 -40.39 -78.22 -11.11
N ASN A 366 -39.50 -77.94 -12.08
CA ASN A 366 -38.28 -77.17 -11.82
C ASN A 366 -38.64 -75.79 -11.23
N PRO A 367 -38.02 -75.40 -10.10
CA PRO A 367 -38.10 -74.03 -9.61
C PRO A 367 -37.59 -73.00 -10.63
N ALA A 368 -38.06 -71.77 -10.50
CA ALA A 368 -37.52 -70.65 -11.28
C ALA A 368 -36.08 -70.33 -10.86
N ASP A 369 -35.27 -69.88 -11.82
CA ASP A 369 -33.90 -69.45 -11.56
C ASP A 369 -33.84 -68.36 -10.49
N ASN A 370 -32.83 -68.44 -9.62
CA ASN A 370 -32.51 -67.36 -8.70
C ASN A 370 -31.48 -66.44 -9.34
N VAL A 371 -31.85 -65.19 -9.59
CA VAL A 371 -30.96 -64.18 -10.21
C VAL A 371 -30.64 -63.09 -9.19
N GLN A 372 -29.36 -62.84 -8.99
CA GLN A 372 -28.85 -61.73 -8.18
C GLN A 372 -27.99 -60.81 -9.04
N ASN A 373 -28.19 -59.49 -8.94
CA ASN A 373 -27.45 -58.51 -9.74
C ASN A 373 -26.37 -57.81 -8.90
N ALA A 374 -25.24 -57.48 -9.51
CA ALA A 374 -24.23 -56.58 -8.98
C ALA A 374 -23.83 -55.56 -10.05
N GLN A 375 -23.27 -54.43 -9.63
CA GLN A 375 -22.88 -53.36 -10.53
C GLN A 375 -21.44 -52.95 -10.25
N TRP A 376 -20.64 -52.89 -11.31
CA TRP A 376 -19.32 -52.30 -11.29
C TRP A 376 -19.42 -50.88 -11.84
N THR A 377 -18.70 -49.96 -11.20
CA THR A 377 -18.65 -48.56 -11.60
C THR A 377 -17.21 -48.06 -11.62
N ARG A 378 -16.92 -47.10 -12.51
CA ARG A 378 -15.69 -46.30 -12.49
C ARG A 378 -16.03 -44.86 -12.86
N SER A 379 -15.02 -44.01 -12.96
CA SER A 379 -15.15 -42.67 -13.51
C SER A 379 -14.11 -42.45 -14.59
N ILE A 380 -14.48 -41.71 -15.63
CA ILE A 380 -13.64 -41.39 -16.78
C ILE A 380 -13.56 -39.87 -16.89
N THR A 381 -12.35 -39.33 -16.97
CA THR A 381 -12.12 -37.89 -17.09
C THR A 381 -11.57 -37.57 -18.47
N VAL A 382 -12.24 -36.66 -19.15
CA VAL A 382 -11.91 -36.19 -20.50
C VAL A 382 -11.43 -34.75 -20.48
N ASP A 383 -10.62 -34.43 -21.47
CA ASP A 383 -10.19 -33.08 -21.81
C ASP A 383 -11.30 -32.35 -22.58
N ASN A 384 -11.71 -31.16 -22.12
CA ASN A 384 -12.81 -30.43 -22.75
C ASN A 384 -12.43 -29.79 -24.10
N VAL A 385 -11.14 -29.56 -24.37
CA VAL A 385 -10.63 -28.91 -25.58
C VAL A 385 -10.28 -29.95 -26.65
N THR A 386 -9.63 -31.04 -26.26
CA THR A 386 -9.17 -32.08 -27.19
C THR A 386 -10.15 -33.25 -27.33
N GLY A 387 -11.07 -33.43 -26.38
CA GLY A 387 -11.99 -34.55 -26.31
C GLY A 387 -11.35 -35.89 -25.97
N LYS A 388 -10.09 -35.90 -25.53
CA LYS A 388 -9.37 -37.13 -25.21
C LYS A 388 -9.58 -37.52 -23.75
N ILE A 389 -9.66 -38.83 -23.50
CA ILE A 389 -9.60 -39.37 -22.14
C ILE A 389 -8.21 -39.08 -21.54
N ILE A 390 -8.19 -38.38 -20.41
CA ILE A 390 -6.98 -38.07 -19.65
C ILE A 390 -6.72 -39.15 -18.59
N SER A 391 -7.78 -39.64 -17.94
CA SER A 391 -7.66 -40.66 -16.90
C SER A 391 -8.96 -41.43 -16.69
N SER A 392 -8.84 -42.62 -16.10
CA SER A 392 -9.97 -43.38 -15.57
C SER A 392 -9.60 -43.99 -14.22
N THR A 393 -10.59 -44.17 -13.34
CA THR A 393 -10.40 -44.90 -12.08
C THR A 393 -10.53 -46.39 -12.28
N GLU A 394 -10.03 -47.16 -11.32
CA GLU A 394 -10.29 -48.60 -11.23
C GLU A 394 -11.79 -48.89 -11.08
N TRP A 395 -12.21 -50.06 -11.55
CA TRP A 395 -13.57 -50.55 -11.38
C TRP A 395 -13.83 -50.93 -9.91
N VAL A 396 -14.96 -50.48 -9.37
CA VAL A 396 -15.40 -50.78 -8.01
C VAL A 396 -16.79 -51.41 -8.07
N SER A 397 -16.94 -52.58 -7.46
CA SER A 397 -18.22 -53.24 -7.32
C SER A 397 -19.05 -52.62 -6.19
N ASN A 398 -20.38 -52.58 -6.37
CA ASN A 398 -21.31 -52.16 -5.33
C ASN A 398 -21.45 -53.17 -4.17
N LYS A 399 -20.94 -54.41 -4.33
CA LYS A 399 -20.88 -55.42 -3.26
C LYS A 399 -19.73 -56.40 -3.46
N GLY A 400 -19.25 -57.01 -2.37
CA GLY A 400 -18.11 -57.94 -2.41
C GLY A 400 -18.45 -59.36 -2.87
N SER A 401 -19.65 -59.86 -2.53
CA SER A 401 -20.11 -61.21 -2.88
C SER A 401 -21.63 -61.23 -3.10
N TYR A 402 -22.09 -62.28 -3.78
CA TYR A 402 -23.51 -62.61 -3.85
C TYR A 402 -23.97 -63.31 -2.56
N ASP A 403 -25.28 -63.35 -2.34
CA ASP A 403 -25.89 -64.06 -1.22
C ASP A 403 -25.97 -65.56 -1.52
N GLY A 404 -25.82 -66.39 -0.49
CA GLY A 404 -26.07 -67.83 -0.62
C GLY A 404 -27.56 -68.11 -0.90
N VAL A 405 -27.85 -69.02 -1.82
CA VAL A 405 -29.21 -69.37 -2.25
C VAL A 405 -29.58 -70.74 -1.71
N LYS A 406 -30.64 -70.81 -0.90
CA LYS A 406 -31.20 -72.09 -0.45
C LYS A 406 -31.93 -72.77 -1.61
N THR A 407 -31.69 -74.06 -1.76
CA THR A 407 -32.37 -74.88 -2.76
C THR A 407 -33.84 -75.09 -2.37
N PRO A 408 -34.81 -74.79 -3.26
CA PRO A 408 -36.22 -75.08 -3.00
C PRO A 408 -36.50 -76.58 -2.83
N VAL A 409 -37.49 -76.93 -2.01
CA VAL A 409 -37.96 -78.32 -1.93
C VAL A 409 -38.89 -78.60 -3.11
N VAL A 410 -38.62 -79.66 -3.86
CA VAL A 410 -39.48 -80.14 -4.95
C VAL A 410 -40.00 -81.52 -4.59
N ASN A 411 -41.32 -81.67 -4.45
CA ASN A 411 -41.91 -82.91 -3.97
C ASN A 411 -41.70 -84.06 -4.96
N GLY A 412 -41.26 -85.21 -4.47
CA GLY A 412 -40.94 -86.40 -5.29
C GLY A 412 -39.53 -86.37 -5.87
N TYR A 413 -38.71 -85.38 -5.52
CA TYR A 413 -37.32 -85.24 -5.96
C TYR A 413 -36.39 -84.89 -4.79
N HIS A 414 -35.12 -85.23 -4.93
CA HIS A 414 -34.04 -84.75 -4.05
C HIS A 414 -32.99 -84.03 -4.89
N ALA A 415 -32.49 -82.91 -4.37
CA ALA A 415 -31.44 -82.12 -4.98
C ALA A 415 -30.05 -82.68 -4.64
N ASP A 416 -29.06 -82.37 -5.48
CA ASP A 416 -27.66 -82.68 -5.23
C ASP A 416 -27.06 -81.85 -4.07
N ARG A 417 -27.65 -80.70 -3.74
CA ARG A 417 -27.21 -79.81 -2.66
C ARG A 417 -28.34 -78.99 -2.03
N ALA A 418 -28.22 -78.71 -0.73
CA ALA A 418 -29.22 -77.96 0.03
C ALA A 418 -29.15 -76.44 -0.20
N GLN A 419 -27.98 -75.94 -0.62
CA GLN A 419 -27.76 -74.53 -0.94
C GLN A 419 -26.62 -74.37 -1.94
N VAL A 420 -26.60 -73.22 -2.59
CA VAL A 420 -25.48 -72.73 -3.38
C VAL A 420 -24.86 -71.56 -2.63
N ASP A 421 -23.58 -71.65 -2.27
CA ASP A 421 -22.86 -70.55 -1.64
C ASP A 421 -22.69 -69.38 -2.64
N GLY A 422 -22.79 -68.15 -2.15
CA GLY A 422 -22.65 -66.96 -2.99
C GLY A 422 -21.17 -66.70 -3.33
N PRO A 423 -20.77 -66.68 -4.61
CA PRO A 423 -19.39 -66.38 -4.98
C PRO A 423 -19.06 -64.90 -4.76
N SER A 424 -17.75 -64.57 -4.70
CA SER A 424 -17.30 -63.18 -4.81
C SER A 424 -17.67 -62.61 -6.18
N VAL A 425 -18.10 -61.35 -6.21
CA VAL A 425 -18.49 -60.70 -7.45
C VAL A 425 -17.28 -60.53 -8.35
N THR A 426 -17.40 -60.92 -9.62
CA THR A 426 -16.43 -60.65 -10.69
C THR A 426 -17.03 -59.68 -11.71
N MET A 427 -16.22 -59.21 -12.66
CA MET A 427 -16.70 -58.41 -13.79
C MET A 427 -17.36 -59.26 -14.89
N GLU A 428 -17.74 -60.51 -14.61
CA GLU A 428 -18.40 -61.41 -15.56
C GLU A 428 -19.63 -62.02 -14.90
N ASP A 429 -20.59 -62.43 -15.72
CA ASP A 429 -21.74 -63.20 -15.23
C ASP A 429 -21.26 -64.55 -14.70
N GLN A 430 -21.86 -64.98 -13.60
CA GLN A 430 -21.54 -66.24 -12.94
C GLN A 430 -22.81 -67.10 -12.88
N GLU A 431 -22.65 -68.42 -12.99
CA GLU A 431 -23.78 -69.34 -12.97
C GLU A 431 -23.47 -70.56 -12.10
N ALA A 432 -24.50 -71.13 -11.50
CA ALA A 432 -24.47 -72.40 -10.78
C ALA A 432 -25.70 -73.22 -11.13
N THR A 433 -25.61 -74.55 -11.02
CA THR A 433 -26.74 -75.45 -11.31
C THR A 433 -26.98 -76.39 -10.14
N VAL A 434 -28.24 -76.49 -9.74
CA VAL A 434 -28.76 -77.48 -8.81
C VAL A 434 -29.56 -78.50 -9.59
N THR A 435 -29.26 -79.78 -9.39
CA THR A 435 -29.89 -80.88 -10.12
C THR A 435 -30.76 -81.70 -9.18
N TYR A 436 -32.02 -81.88 -9.57
CA TYR A 436 -32.98 -82.74 -8.91
C TYR A 436 -33.00 -84.12 -9.55
N VAL A 437 -33.06 -85.15 -8.72
CA VAL A 437 -33.24 -86.54 -9.13
C VAL A 437 -34.53 -87.06 -8.51
N PRO A 438 -35.38 -87.80 -9.26
CA PRO A 438 -36.57 -88.42 -8.69
C PRO A 438 -36.22 -89.28 -7.47
N ASN A 439 -37.02 -89.17 -6.41
CA ASN A 439 -36.87 -90.04 -5.25
C ASN A 439 -37.11 -91.50 -5.64
N GLY A 440 -36.45 -92.41 -4.93
CA GLY A 440 -36.67 -93.84 -5.09
C GLY A 440 -38.11 -94.25 -4.80
N LYS A 441 -38.51 -95.42 -5.30
CA LYS A 441 -39.82 -96.04 -5.01
C LYS A 441 -39.63 -97.29 -4.17
N ILE A 442 -40.60 -97.57 -3.30
CA ILE A 442 -40.72 -98.86 -2.65
C ILE A 442 -41.24 -99.85 -3.70
N ILE A 443 -40.48 -100.92 -3.93
CA ILE A 443 -40.86 -102.00 -4.84
C ILE A 443 -41.14 -103.24 -4.00
N PRO A 444 -42.41 -103.60 -3.80
CA PRO A 444 -42.75 -104.82 -3.08
C PRO A 444 -42.35 -106.06 -3.87
N VAL A 445 -41.74 -107.02 -3.18
CA VAL A 445 -41.25 -108.28 -3.75
C VAL A 445 -41.78 -109.47 -2.98
N ASP A 446 -41.85 -110.63 -3.63
CA ASP A 446 -42.11 -111.91 -2.98
C ASP A 446 -40.89 -112.38 -2.14
N PRO A 447 -40.98 -113.49 -1.38
CA PRO A 447 -39.86 -114.02 -0.61
C PRO A 447 -38.61 -114.41 -1.44
N ASN A 448 -38.74 -114.51 -2.77
CA ASN A 448 -37.64 -114.80 -3.69
C ASN A 448 -37.03 -113.52 -4.31
N GLY A 449 -37.55 -112.34 -3.99
CA GLY A 449 -37.09 -111.06 -4.54
C GLY A 449 -37.73 -110.67 -5.88
N THR A 450 -38.79 -111.36 -6.33
CA THR A 450 -39.49 -111.03 -7.56
C THR A 450 -40.52 -109.92 -7.31
N PRO A 451 -40.56 -108.82 -8.09
CA PRO A 451 -41.57 -107.77 -7.95
C PRO A 451 -42.99 -108.33 -8.03
N ILE A 452 -43.86 -107.96 -7.08
CA ILE A 452 -45.27 -108.37 -7.07
C ILE A 452 -46.01 -107.55 -8.14
N PRO A 453 -46.64 -108.19 -9.16
CA PRO A 453 -47.39 -107.47 -10.19
C PRO A 453 -48.53 -106.64 -9.61
N ASP A 454 -48.77 -105.46 -10.19
CA ASP A 454 -49.84 -104.52 -9.83
C ASP A 454 -49.83 -103.98 -8.38
N ALA A 455 -48.77 -104.27 -7.61
CA ALA A 455 -48.61 -103.71 -6.27
C ALA A 455 -48.35 -102.20 -6.33
N PRO A 456 -48.93 -101.39 -5.43
CA PRO A 456 -48.60 -99.97 -5.33
C PRO A 456 -47.11 -99.78 -5.05
N THR A 457 -46.47 -98.90 -5.81
CA THR A 457 -45.06 -98.52 -5.67
C THR A 457 -44.96 -97.07 -5.21
N PRO A 458 -45.26 -96.79 -3.93
CA PRO A 458 -45.17 -95.43 -3.41
C PRO A 458 -43.74 -94.90 -3.55
N GLN A 459 -43.65 -93.61 -3.82
CA GLN A 459 -42.39 -92.90 -3.93
C GLN A 459 -42.07 -92.25 -2.59
N TYR A 460 -40.81 -92.34 -2.15
CA TYR A 460 -40.40 -91.71 -0.90
C TYR A 460 -40.69 -90.20 -0.92
N PRO A 461 -41.37 -89.64 0.09
CA PRO A 461 -41.65 -88.22 0.17
C PRO A 461 -40.35 -87.44 0.35
N THR A 462 -40.24 -86.27 -0.29
CA THR A 462 -39.12 -85.36 -0.05
C THR A 462 -39.23 -84.77 1.36
N ASP A 463 -38.11 -84.64 2.07
CA ASP A 463 -38.08 -83.94 3.36
C ASP A 463 -38.47 -82.46 3.15
N PRO A 464 -39.52 -81.96 3.83
CA PRO A 464 -40.00 -80.60 3.63
C PRO A 464 -39.02 -79.52 4.14
N THR A 465 -37.97 -79.90 4.86
CA THR A 465 -36.96 -79.01 5.44
C THR A 465 -35.56 -79.20 4.87
N ASP A 466 -35.30 -80.33 4.18
CA ASP A 466 -34.02 -80.63 3.55
C ASP A 466 -34.22 -81.18 2.13
N PRO A 467 -34.01 -80.36 1.09
CA PRO A 467 -34.27 -80.77 -0.29
C PRO A 467 -33.33 -81.89 -0.77
N THR A 468 -32.29 -82.25 -0.01
CA THR A 468 -31.35 -83.34 -0.36
C THR A 468 -31.77 -84.69 0.20
N LYS A 469 -32.86 -84.76 0.98
CA LYS A 469 -33.28 -85.95 1.69
C LYS A 469 -34.73 -86.33 1.42
N VAL A 470 -35.02 -87.58 1.75
CA VAL A 470 -36.39 -88.11 1.85
C VAL A 470 -36.78 -88.24 3.32
N THR A 471 -38.07 -88.18 3.62
CA THR A 471 -38.56 -88.47 4.98
C THR A 471 -38.42 -89.96 5.28
N PRO A 472 -37.74 -90.36 6.38
CA PRO A 472 -37.67 -91.76 6.79
C PRO A 472 -39.04 -92.26 7.31
N ASP A 473 -39.19 -93.60 7.34
CA ASP A 473 -40.31 -94.32 7.96
C ASP A 473 -41.69 -94.21 7.28
N GLU A 474 -41.72 -94.18 5.94
CA GLU A 474 -42.98 -94.28 5.19
C GLU A 474 -43.62 -95.68 5.34
N PRO A 475 -44.96 -95.79 5.56
CA PRO A 475 -45.62 -97.09 5.69
C PRO A 475 -45.50 -97.90 4.40
N VAL A 476 -44.94 -99.10 4.52
CA VAL A 476 -44.91 -100.10 3.44
C VAL A 476 -46.36 -100.43 3.03
N PRO A 477 -46.70 -100.50 1.73
CA PRO A 477 -48.06 -100.81 1.32
C PRO A 477 -48.54 -102.16 1.84
N THR A 478 -49.77 -102.23 2.35
CA THR A 478 -50.43 -103.50 2.65
C THR A 478 -50.86 -104.17 1.34
N ILE A 479 -50.37 -105.37 1.05
CA ILE A 479 -50.67 -106.10 -0.18
C ILE A 479 -51.58 -107.29 0.16
N PRO A 480 -52.86 -107.29 -0.27
CA PRO A 480 -53.74 -108.41 -0.01
C PRO A 480 -53.18 -109.73 -0.59
N GLY A 481 -52.87 -110.68 0.29
CA GLY A 481 -52.37 -112.00 -0.07
C GLY A 481 -50.85 -112.21 0.05
N TYR A 482 -50.10 -111.23 0.57
CA TYR A 482 -48.66 -111.31 0.84
C TYR A 482 -48.32 -110.88 2.27
#